data_AF-A0AA96EN35-F1
#
_entry.id   AF-A0AA96EN35-F1
#
_cell.length_a   1.000
_cell.length_b   1.000
_cell.length_c   1.000
_cell.angle_alpha   90.00
_cell.angle_beta   90.00
_cell.angle_gamma   90.00
#
_symmetry.space_group_name_H-M   'P 1'
#
loop_
_entity.id
_entity.type
_entity.pdbx_description
1 polymer ?
#
loop_
_entity_poly.entity_id
_entity_poly.type
_entity_poly.pdbx_seq_one_letter_code
_entity_poly.pdbx_strand_id
1 'polypeptide(L)'
;MTASQSSSGGFRPLGTDKVVQAKPIDEGEFRFPSNPTQSGHSSGYHESFGTTDTMRMLSRRKVKKGGKAELPSWNTNTALTGYSGASILETNVKPVAEASDGARTDTAQTILSVPGGKSAGHTGSGVKTTGQAQAHDFLRHQVVRTLQEPGVTPGVAGVLAGSITLMSIAPGQIANTAQNADKLKDSGVSTQYEQRRNNGKRKLDEYFDALSPNEQATVLKLTQQGMSDLKDKKRKLIPGRPHSPLREEQSSPGASISGGGYLPPVSVPTTPSLAFPTLPATASPGTQPLPVFHSLPPLSSSSVPTPQVPTHAFQPIVPVTPSNPTVPSTTTTTTTPQPSNLAPRDVAMDITSYFRSKRQ
;
A
#
# COMPACT_ATOMS: atom_id res chain seq x y z
N MET A 1 12.83 13.88 23.82
CA MET A 1 13.55 14.34 22.60
C MET A 1 14.45 15.53 22.95
N THR A 2 15.53 15.82 22.21
CA THR A 2 16.00 17.23 22.18
C THR A 2 14.89 18.05 21.52
N ALA A 3 14.73 19.33 21.86
CA ALA A 3 13.65 20.16 21.28
C ALA A 3 13.59 20.08 19.73
N SER A 4 14.74 19.93 19.08
CA SER A 4 14.85 19.80 17.61
C SER A 4 14.31 18.49 17.01
N GLN A 5 14.27 17.40 17.78
CA GLN A 5 13.75 16.11 17.32
C GLN A 5 12.22 16.05 17.42
N SER A 6 11.64 16.76 18.41
CA SER A 6 10.19 16.88 18.59
C SER A 6 9.59 17.84 17.56
N SER A 7 10.26 18.96 17.28
CA SER A 7 9.84 19.92 16.26
C SER A 7 9.91 19.35 14.84
N SER A 8 10.80 18.38 14.57
CA SER A 8 10.86 17.73 13.26
C SER A 8 9.88 16.57 13.10
N GLY A 9 9.07 16.24 14.12
CA GLY A 9 8.04 15.20 14.02
C GLY A 9 8.56 13.83 13.58
N GLY A 10 9.85 13.53 13.68
CA GLY A 10 10.44 12.33 13.08
C GLY A 10 10.81 12.44 11.60
N PHE A 11 11.14 13.63 11.11
CA PHE A 11 11.71 13.91 9.78
C PHE A 11 13.18 14.32 9.85
N ARG A 12 13.99 13.91 8.86
CA ARG A 12 15.40 14.29 8.72
C ARG A 12 15.60 15.17 7.47
N PRO A 13 14.98 16.37 7.40
CA PRO A 13 15.04 17.20 6.20
C PRO A 13 16.48 17.53 5.77
N LEU A 14 17.38 17.81 6.73
CA LEU A 14 18.79 18.06 6.42
C LEU A 14 19.51 16.85 5.79
N GLY A 15 19.18 15.63 6.25
CA GLY A 15 19.71 14.40 5.65
C GLY A 15 19.17 14.20 4.24
N THR A 16 17.86 14.43 4.03
CA THR A 16 17.24 14.43 2.71
C THR A 16 17.88 15.45 1.78
N ASP A 17 18.11 16.69 2.23
CA ASP A 17 18.72 17.75 1.42
C ASP A 17 20.15 17.38 0.98
N LYS A 18 20.93 16.77 1.87
CA LYS A 18 22.26 16.24 1.53
C LYS A 18 22.17 15.13 0.48
N VAL A 19 21.23 14.19 0.61
CA VAL A 19 20.98 13.16 -0.40
C VAL A 19 20.64 13.81 -1.74
N VAL A 20 19.73 14.79 -1.78
CA VAL A 20 19.36 15.51 -3.00
C VAL A 20 20.57 16.18 -3.64
N GLN A 21 21.44 16.80 -2.85
CA GLN A 21 22.65 17.47 -3.31
C GLN A 21 23.81 16.51 -3.68
N ALA A 22 23.60 15.18 -3.64
CA ALA A 22 24.66 14.18 -3.80
C ALA A 22 25.84 14.39 -2.83
N LYS A 23 25.53 14.83 -1.61
CA LYS A 23 26.49 14.98 -0.52
C LYS A 23 26.41 13.74 0.37
N PRO A 24 27.53 13.04 0.63
CA PRO A 24 27.52 11.85 1.47
C PRO A 24 26.86 12.09 2.82
N ILE A 25 26.02 11.15 3.22
CA ILE A 25 25.45 11.08 4.57
C ILE A 25 25.93 9.83 5.32
N ASP A 26 25.94 9.95 6.64
CA ASP A 26 26.13 8.83 7.57
C ASP A 26 24.79 8.23 8.02
N GLU A 27 24.83 7.06 8.68
CA GLU A 27 23.63 6.32 9.08
C GLU A 27 22.70 7.15 9.99
N GLY A 28 23.28 7.87 10.97
CA GLY A 28 22.52 8.66 11.93
C GLY A 28 21.82 9.89 11.35
N GLU A 29 22.18 10.29 10.13
CA GLU A 29 21.63 11.50 9.49
C GLU A 29 20.28 11.25 8.83
N PHE A 30 19.99 10.00 8.43
CA PHE A 30 18.70 9.62 7.86
C PHE A 30 17.87 8.69 8.77
N ARG A 31 18.51 8.03 9.75
CA ARG A 31 17.86 7.15 10.72
C ARG A 31 17.37 7.91 11.96
N PHE A 32 16.25 7.49 12.53
CA PHE A 32 15.83 7.92 13.87
C PHE A 32 16.33 6.94 14.93
N PRO A 33 17.03 7.40 15.98
CA PRO A 33 17.29 6.57 17.13
C PRO A 33 15.98 6.19 17.81
N SER A 34 15.98 5.05 18.49
CA SER A 34 14.85 4.66 19.32
C SER A 34 14.68 5.63 20.48
N ASN A 35 13.48 6.16 20.67
CA ASN A 35 13.13 7.12 21.71
C ASN A 35 11.83 6.73 22.41
N PRO A 36 11.64 7.11 23.69
CA PRO A 36 10.36 6.95 24.39
C PRO A 36 9.19 7.60 23.62
N THR A 37 8.09 6.87 23.54
CA THR A 37 6.81 7.33 23.00
C THR A 37 5.91 7.87 24.10
N GLN A 38 4.86 8.60 23.71
CA GLN A 38 3.81 9.03 24.64
C GLN A 38 3.09 7.84 25.29
N SER A 39 3.06 6.69 24.63
CA SER A 39 2.54 5.42 25.16
C SER A 39 3.56 4.62 25.99
N GLY A 40 4.69 5.23 26.38
CA GLY A 40 5.61 4.70 27.40
C GLY A 40 6.61 3.66 26.90
N HIS A 41 6.74 3.46 25.60
CA HIS A 41 7.65 2.46 25.04
C HIS A 41 8.78 3.10 24.23
N SER A 42 9.98 2.50 24.20
CA SER A 42 11.09 2.99 23.37
C SER A 42 11.13 2.29 22.03
N SER A 43 11.02 3.05 20.95
CA SER A 43 11.02 2.56 19.57
C SER A 43 11.54 3.62 18.60
N GLY A 44 11.87 3.21 17.38
CA GLY A 44 12.36 4.11 16.34
C GLY A 44 11.35 4.22 15.20
N TYR A 45 11.46 5.29 14.42
CA TYR A 45 10.88 5.29 13.09
C TYR A 45 11.82 4.55 12.13
N HIS A 46 11.28 3.52 11.50
CA HIS A 46 11.97 2.61 10.62
C HIS A 46 11.59 2.86 9.16
N GLU A 47 12.51 2.42 8.32
CA GLU A 47 12.45 2.47 6.88
C GLU A 47 11.25 1.66 6.38
N SER A 48 10.26 2.33 5.78
CA SER A 48 9.09 1.68 5.19
C SER A 48 8.95 1.92 3.68
N PHE A 49 9.82 2.76 3.12
CA PHE A 49 10.06 2.86 1.68
C PHE A 49 11.56 2.92 1.40
N GLY A 50 12.22 4.04 1.71
CA GLY A 50 13.67 4.19 1.59
C GLY A 50 14.44 3.67 2.80
N THR A 51 15.25 2.61 2.61
CA THR A 51 16.17 2.14 3.65
C THR A 51 17.33 3.10 3.88
N THR A 52 17.88 3.18 5.11
CA THR A 52 18.96 4.12 5.44
C THR A 52 20.18 3.87 4.56
N ASP A 53 20.52 2.61 4.31
CA ASP A 53 21.62 2.26 3.41
C ASP A 53 21.32 2.58 1.95
N THR A 54 20.06 2.50 1.50
CA THR A 54 19.69 3.02 0.16
C THR A 54 19.94 4.52 0.06
N MET A 55 19.56 5.30 1.08
CA MET A 55 19.79 6.75 1.07
C MET A 55 21.27 7.11 1.17
N ARG A 56 22.06 6.34 1.93
CA ARG A 56 23.51 6.49 1.96
C ARG A 56 24.13 6.19 0.60
N MET A 57 23.73 5.11 -0.07
CA MET A 57 24.18 4.80 -1.43
C MET A 57 23.81 5.92 -2.41
N LEU A 58 22.57 6.41 -2.33
CA LEU A 58 22.05 7.48 -3.18
C LEU A 58 22.78 8.81 -2.98
N SER A 59 23.15 9.13 -1.73
CA SER A 59 23.92 10.33 -1.39
C SER A 59 25.34 10.34 -1.96
N ARG A 60 25.85 9.17 -2.36
CA ARG A 60 27.19 8.95 -2.90
C ARG A 60 27.18 8.68 -4.41
N ARG A 61 26.03 8.83 -5.07
CA ARG A 61 25.90 8.68 -6.52
C ARG A 61 26.77 9.70 -7.26
N LYS A 62 27.22 9.32 -8.45
CA LYS A 62 27.91 10.22 -9.37
C LYS A 62 26.89 10.83 -10.33
N VAL A 63 26.58 12.11 -10.17
CA VAL A 63 25.71 12.84 -11.09
C VAL A 63 26.41 13.00 -12.44
N LYS A 64 25.74 12.62 -13.53
CA LYS A 64 26.25 12.70 -14.90
C LYS A 64 25.49 13.77 -15.69
N LYS A 65 26.06 14.20 -16.82
CA LYS A 65 25.34 15.06 -17.77
C LYS A 65 24.14 14.30 -18.36
N GLY A 66 23.09 15.04 -18.75
CA GLY A 66 21.91 14.46 -19.41
C GLY A 66 20.84 13.89 -18.47
N GLY A 67 20.75 14.39 -17.23
CA GLY A 67 19.67 14.02 -16.29
C GLY A 67 19.79 12.62 -15.69
N LYS A 68 20.98 12.01 -15.73
CA LYS A 68 21.25 10.69 -15.16
C LYS A 68 22.26 10.77 -14.02
N ALA A 69 22.22 9.78 -13.14
CA ALA A 69 23.30 9.52 -12.19
C ALA A 69 23.65 8.04 -12.17
N GLU A 70 24.83 7.73 -11.64
CA GLU A 70 25.30 6.35 -11.47
C GLU A 70 25.46 6.05 -9.99
N LEU A 71 24.91 4.92 -9.55
CA LEU A 71 25.07 4.44 -8.19
C LEU A 71 26.52 3.96 -7.96
N PRO A 72 27.14 4.28 -6.81
CA PRO A 72 28.51 3.87 -6.54
C PRO A 72 28.62 2.36 -6.35
N SER A 73 29.83 1.83 -6.38
CA SER A 73 30.10 0.49 -5.88
C SER A 73 29.66 0.39 -4.41
N TRP A 74 28.92 -0.66 -4.08
CA TRP A 74 28.41 -0.89 -2.73
C TRP A 74 28.80 -2.29 -2.26
N ASN A 75 29.50 -2.37 -1.13
CA ASN A 75 30.12 -3.60 -0.65
C ASN A 75 29.53 -4.06 0.70
N THR A 76 28.20 -4.21 0.73
CA THR A 76 27.47 -4.71 1.91
C THR A 76 26.74 -6.00 1.59
N ASN A 77 26.36 -6.78 2.61
CA ASN A 77 25.55 -7.98 2.42
C ASN A 77 24.06 -7.63 2.29
N THR A 78 23.71 -6.83 1.28
CA THR A 78 22.35 -6.38 0.98
C THR A 78 22.08 -6.44 -0.52
N ALA A 79 20.81 -6.35 -0.92
CA ALA A 79 20.43 -6.27 -2.32
C ALA A 79 21.07 -5.10 -3.10
N LEU A 80 21.54 -4.05 -2.40
CA LEU A 80 22.15 -2.86 -3.03
C LEU A 80 23.45 -3.17 -3.77
N THR A 81 24.18 -4.21 -3.37
CA THR A 81 25.43 -4.61 -4.05
C THR A 81 25.19 -4.94 -5.52
N GLY A 82 24.05 -5.56 -5.84
CA GLY A 82 23.64 -5.87 -7.22
C GLY A 82 23.28 -4.65 -8.07
N TYR A 83 23.21 -3.46 -7.48
CA TYR A 83 22.93 -2.20 -8.16
C TYR A 83 24.16 -1.29 -8.30
N SER A 84 25.35 -1.79 -7.94
CA SER A 84 26.61 -1.07 -8.15
C SER A 84 26.77 -0.70 -9.63
N GLY A 85 27.05 0.58 -9.92
CA GLY A 85 27.19 1.09 -11.29
C GLY A 85 25.87 1.21 -12.07
N ALA A 86 24.73 0.93 -11.45
CA ALA A 86 23.45 1.08 -12.13
C ALA A 86 23.17 2.56 -12.42
N SER A 87 22.66 2.83 -13.62
CA SER A 87 22.17 4.16 -13.98
C SER A 87 20.79 4.38 -13.36
N ILE A 88 20.57 5.59 -12.87
CA ILE A 88 19.28 6.11 -12.39
C ILE A 88 18.98 7.46 -13.05
N LEU A 89 17.73 7.91 -12.95
CA LEU A 89 17.30 9.23 -13.37
C LEU A 89 17.50 10.23 -12.23
N GLU A 90 18.31 11.25 -12.46
CA GLU A 90 18.65 12.25 -11.45
C GLU A 90 17.42 13.05 -11.00
N THR A 91 16.49 13.27 -11.93
CA THR A 91 15.20 13.95 -11.67
C THR A 91 14.34 13.24 -10.63
N ASN A 92 14.51 11.92 -10.46
CA ASN A 92 13.71 11.12 -9.54
C ASN A 92 14.24 11.19 -8.09
N VAL A 93 15.50 11.61 -7.90
CA VAL A 93 16.17 11.54 -6.60
C VAL A 93 15.44 12.36 -5.54
N LYS A 94 15.10 13.61 -5.84
CA LYS A 94 14.44 14.50 -4.89
C LYS A 94 13.04 13.98 -4.49
N PRO A 95 12.12 13.69 -5.43
CA PRO A 95 10.83 13.10 -5.08
C PRO A 95 10.93 11.83 -4.24
N VAL A 96 11.83 10.91 -4.60
CA VAL A 96 11.99 9.63 -3.90
C VAL A 96 12.60 9.81 -2.51
N ALA A 97 13.59 10.68 -2.35
CA ALA A 97 14.23 10.93 -1.06
C ALA A 97 13.27 11.63 -0.08
N GLU A 98 12.48 12.59 -0.57
CA GLU A 98 11.44 13.26 0.21
C GLU A 98 10.29 12.32 0.60
N ALA A 99 9.77 11.53 -0.35
CA ALA A 99 8.75 10.52 -0.07
C ALA A 99 9.25 9.48 0.95
N SER A 100 10.52 9.07 0.85
CA SER A 100 11.13 8.12 1.78
C SER A 100 11.29 8.67 3.20
N ASP A 101 11.55 9.98 3.33
CA ASP A 101 11.59 10.62 4.64
C ASP A 101 10.19 10.75 5.26
N GLY A 102 9.15 10.89 4.43
CA GLY A 102 7.74 10.91 4.84
C GLY A 102 7.18 9.54 5.22
N ALA A 103 7.47 8.52 4.41
CA ALA A 103 7.07 7.13 4.62
C ALA A 103 7.94 6.47 5.70
N ARG A 104 7.56 6.69 6.96
CA ARG A 104 8.20 6.09 8.13
C ARG A 104 7.18 5.45 9.04
N THR A 105 7.47 4.23 9.47
CA THR A 105 6.62 3.48 10.41
C THR A 105 7.34 3.27 11.74
N ASP A 106 6.60 3.17 12.83
CA ASP A 106 7.14 2.89 14.15
C ASP A 106 7.39 1.39 14.32
N THR A 107 8.62 1.00 14.70
CA THR A 107 8.98 -0.40 14.89
C THR A 107 8.13 -1.10 15.95
N ALA A 108 7.62 -0.39 16.95
CA ALA A 108 6.77 -0.98 17.98
C ALA A 108 5.36 -1.29 17.50
N GLN A 109 4.96 -0.78 16.33
CA GLN A 109 3.60 -0.86 15.81
C GLN A 109 3.47 -1.75 14.56
N THR A 110 4.59 -2.20 13.97
CA THR A 110 4.58 -2.88 12.68
C THR A 110 5.29 -4.23 12.70
N ILE A 111 4.73 -5.16 11.93
CA ILE A 111 5.34 -6.44 11.57
C ILE A 111 5.53 -6.43 10.06
N LEU A 112 6.72 -6.82 9.61
CA LEU A 112 7.16 -6.78 8.22
C LEU A 112 6.54 -7.93 7.42
N SER A 113 6.10 -7.62 6.20
CA SER A 113 5.90 -8.58 5.12
C SER A 113 7.27 -9.01 4.60
N VAL A 114 7.50 -10.31 4.57
CA VAL A 114 8.72 -10.92 4.01
C VAL A 114 8.35 -11.61 2.70
N PRO A 115 9.19 -11.49 1.64
CA PRO A 115 8.92 -12.17 0.39
C PRO A 115 8.62 -13.66 0.55
N GLY A 116 7.64 -14.15 -0.21
CA GLY A 116 7.14 -15.53 -0.10
C GLY A 116 5.98 -15.71 0.90
N GLY A 117 5.31 -14.63 1.30
CA GLY A 117 4.16 -14.68 2.22
C GLY A 117 4.53 -14.97 3.68
N LYS A 118 5.74 -14.60 4.08
CA LYS A 118 6.25 -14.73 5.46
C LYS A 118 6.14 -13.41 6.21
N SER A 119 6.46 -13.41 7.50
CA SER A 119 6.53 -12.20 8.33
C SER A 119 7.77 -12.16 9.21
N ALA A 120 8.15 -10.96 9.65
CA ALA A 120 9.24 -10.73 10.60
C ALA A 120 8.97 -9.49 11.46
N GLY A 121 9.48 -9.47 12.68
CA GLY A 121 9.55 -8.24 13.48
C GLY A 121 10.60 -7.27 12.95
N HIS A 122 10.41 -5.98 13.22
CA HIS A 122 11.51 -5.01 13.16
C HIS A 122 12.40 -5.12 14.40
N THR A 123 13.67 -4.78 14.25
CA THR A 123 14.55 -4.55 15.39
C THR A 123 13.92 -3.45 16.29
N GLY A 124 13.68 -3.79 17.56
CA GLY A 124 13.02 -2.91 18.52
C GLY A 124 11.50 -3.10 18.65
N SER A 125 10.88 -3.95 17.83
CA SER A 125 9.43 -4.25 17.88
C SER A 125 8.99 -5.14 19.04
N GLY A 126 9.90 -5.96 19.59
CA GLY A 126 9.57 -7.04 20.53
C GLY A 126 9.21 -8.37 19.85
N VAL A 127 8.98 -8.36 18.53
CA VAL A 127 8.74 -9.54 17.69
C VAL A 127 10.07 -10.06 17.10
N LYS A 128 10.20 -11.37 16.86
CA LYS A 128 11.45 -11.94 16.36
C LYS A 128 11.77 -11.44 14.94
N THR A 129 13.04 -11.09 14.71
CA THR A 129 13.51 -10.41 13.48
C THR A 129 13.97 -11.34 12.36
N THR A 130 13.79 -12.66 12.49
CA THR A 130 14.15 -13.62 11.43
C THR A 130 13.35 -13.33 10.16
N GLY A 131 14.02 -12.90 9.10
CA GLY A 131 13.37 -12.45 7.86
C GLY A 131 13.46 -10.93 7.61
N GLN A 132 13.89 -10.15 8.61
CA GLN A 132 13.94 -8.68 8.52
C GLN A 132 14.83 -8.20 7.36
N ALA A 133 16.00 -8.83 7.16
CA ALA A 133 16.91 -8.48 6.07
C ALA A 133 16.23 -8.63 4.70
N GLN A 134 15.50 -9.73 4.47
CA GLN A 134 14.77 -9.99 3.23
C GLN A 134 13.61 -9.00 3.02
N ALA A 135 12.92 -8.59 4.09
CA ALA A 135 11.90 -7.55 4.02
C ALA A 135 12.51 -6.18 3.65
N HIS A 136 13.71 -5.85 4.15
CA HIS A 136 14.40 -4.63 3.74
C HIS A 136 14.96 -4.72 2.31
N ASP A 137 15.40 -5.89 1.87
CA ASP A 137 15.83 -6.10 0.47
C ASP A 137 14.69 -5.88 -0.50
N PHE A 138 13.46 -6.30 -0.14
CA PHE A 138 12.26 -5.92 -0.90
C PHE A 138 12.16 -4.40 -1.09
N LEU A 139 12.29 -3.61 -0.02
CA LEU A 139 12.26 -2.14 -0.07
C LEU A 139 13.39 -1.56 -0.93
N ARG A 140 14.62 -2.06 -0.79
CA ARG A 140 15.79 -1.64 -1.59
C ARG A 140 15.53 -1.81 -3.09
N HIS A 141 14.97 -2.96 -3.50
CA HIS A 141 14.60 -3.21 -4.89
C HIS A 141 13.57 -2.19 -5.39
N GLN A 142 12.54 -1.89 -4.60
CA GLN A 142 11.49 -0.96 -5.02
C GLN A 142 12.02 0.46 -5.21
N VAL A 143 12.89 0.93 -4.31
CA VAL A 143 13.46 2.28 -4.39
C VAL A 143 14.35 2.42 -5.62
N VAL A 144 15.25 1.45 -5.87
CA VAL A 144 16.14 1.54 -7.04
C VAL A 144 15.35 1.47 -8.35
N ARG A 145 14.32 0.62 -8.44
CA ARG A 145 13.44 0.60 -9.62
C ARG A 145 12.70 1.91 -9.83
N THR A 146 12.20 2.52 -8.75
CA THR A 146 11.56 3.85 -8.82
C THR A 146 12.54 4.91 -9.33
N LEU A 147 13.80 4.88 -8.88
CA LEU A 147 14.84 5.79 -9.37
C LEU A 147 15.19 5.59 -10.85
N GLN A 148 14.87 4.43 -11.43
CA GLN A 148 15.11 4.09 -12.84
C GLN A 148 13.91 4.38 -13.74
N GLU A 149 12.72 4.53 -13.17
CA GLU A 149 11.47 4.64 -13.91
C GLU A 149 11.24 6.06 -14.45
N PRO A 150 11.01 6.25 -15.76
CA PRO A 150 10.59 7.54 -16.29
C PRO A 150 9.22 7.97 -15.74
N GLY A 151 8.99 9.28 -15.62
CA GLY A 151 7.68 9.80 -15.22
C GLY A 151 7.37 9.75 -13.72
N VAL A 152 8.39 9.58 -12.86
CA VAL A 152 8.23 9.70 -11.41
C VAL A 152 8.16 11.18 -11.01
N THR A 153 6.94 11.69 -10.94
CA THR A 153 6.62 13.02 -10.39
C THR A 153 6.64 13.00 -8.85
N PRO A 154 6.59 14.17 -8.19
CA PRO A 154 6.33 14.25 -6.75
C PRO A 154 5.07 13.47 -6.31
N GLY A 155 3.96 13.59 -7.04
CA GLY A 155 2.73 12.86 -6.75
C GLY A 155 2.93 11.34 -6.82
N VAL A 156 3.58 10.85 -7.89
CA VAL A 156 3.91 9.43 -8.07
C VAL A 156 4.77 8.93 -6.91
N ALA A 157 5.83 9.66 -6.53
CA ALA A 157 6.73 9.23 -5.46
C ALA A 157 6.02 9.13 -4.11
N GLY A 158 5.17 10.11 -3.76
CA GLY A 158 4.40 10.10 -2.51
C GLY A 158 3.40 8.94 -2.42
N VAL A 159 2.59 8.76 -3.47
CA VAL A 159 1.59 7.69 -3.54
C VAL A 159 2.24 6.31 -3.57
N LEU A 160 3.31 6.14 -4.35
CA LEU A 160 4.05 4.89 -4.41
C LEU A 160 4.70 4.55 -3.07
N ALA A 161 5.32 5.52 -2.39
CA ALA A 161 5.94 5.28 -1.08
C ALA A 161 4.89 4.82 -0.04
N GLY A 162 3.69 5.43 -0.06
CA GLY A 162 2.57 5.01 0.76
C GLY A 162 2.10 3.58 0.43
N SER A 163 1.93 3.27 -0.86
CA SER A 163 1.57 1.93 -1.34
C SER A 163 2.58 0.86 -0.93
N ILE A 164 3.88 1.07 -1.22
CA ILE A 164 4.95 0.13 -0.87
C ILE A 164 5.08 0.00 0.65
N THR A 165 4.87 1.07 1.42
CA THR A 165 4.80 0.99 2.89
C THR A 165 3.68 0.06 3.34
N LEU A 166 2.44 0.27 2.88
CA LEU A 166 1.30 -0.62 3.18
C LEU A 166 1.52 -2.06 2.68
N MET A 167 2.33 -2.22 1.63
CA MET A 167 2.78 -3.50 1.13
C MET A 167 3.77 -4.18 2.08
N SER A 168 4.75 -3.43 2.57
CA SER A 168 5.79 -3.89 3.48
C SER A 168 5.28 -4.23 4.88
N ILE A 169 4.08 -3.79 5.26
CA ILE A 169 3.44 -4.16 6.53
C ILE A 169 2.60 -5.43 6.31
N ALA A 170 2.93 -6.50 7.05
CA ALA A 170 2.25 -7.78 7.00
C ALA A 170 0.76 -7.61 7.35
N PRO A 171 -0.18 -8.14 6.54
CA PRO A 171 -1.59 -8.25 6.93
C PRO A 171 -1.76 -9.03 8.23
N GLY A 172 -2.80 -8.77 9.03
CA GLY A 172 -2.99 -9.38 10.35
C GLY A 172 -2.83 -10.90 10.38
N GLN A 173 -3.47 -11.64 9.47
CA GLN A 173 -3.31 -13.10 9.35
C GLN A 173 -1.86 -13.55 9.13
N ILE A 174 -1.06 -12.79 8.38
CA ILE A 174 0.35 -13.08 8.12
C ILE A 174 1.22 -12.59 9.29
N ALA A 175 0.88 -11.46 9.91
CA ALA A 175 1.56 -10.91 11.06
C ALA A 175 1.51 -11.87 12.26
N ASN A 176 0.39 -12.57 12.45
CA ASN A 176 0.24 -13.62 13.49
C ASN A 176 1.16 -14.83 13.32
N THR A 177 1.73 -15.05 12.13
CA THR A 177 2.70 -16.15 11.93
C THR A 177 4.12 -15.77 12.35
N ALA A 178 4.36 -14.49 12.66
CA ALA A 178 5.65 -14.05 13.17
C ALA A 178 5.86 -14.63 14.57
N GLN A 179 7.06 -15.16 14.81
CA GLN A 179 7.40 -15.64 16.14
C GLN A 179 7.39 -14.47 17.14
N ASN A 180 6.68 -14.66 18.27
CA ASN A 180 6.43 -13.65 19.30
C ASN A 180 5.59 -12.46 18.80
N ALA A 181 4.64 -12.67 17.88
CA ALA A 181 3.72 -11.61 17.46
C ALA A 181 2.95 -10.97 18.63
N ASP A 182 2.65 -11.75 19.68
CA ASP A 182 2.04 -11.29 20.93
C ASP A 182 2.92 -10.33 21.74
N LYS A 183 4.21 -10.25 21.43
CA LYS A 183 5.18 -9.37 22.08
C LYS A 183 5.39 -8.06 21.33
N LEU A 184 4.53 -7.73 20.36
CA LEU A 184 4.52 -6.41 19.73
C LEU A 184 4.43 -5.33 20.82
N LYS A 185 5.44 -4.46 20.85
CA LYS A 185 5.70 -3.56 21.98
C LYS A 185 4.57 -2.56 22.21
N ASP A 186 3.96 -2.04 21.14
CA ASP A 186 2.74 -1.25 21.25
C ASP A 186 1.50 -2.17 21.22
N SER A 187 1.21 -2.79 22.36
CA SER A 187 0.13 -3.76 22.50
C SER A 187 -1.26 -3.18 22.17
N GLY A 188 -1.46 -1.86 22.33
CA GLY A 188 -2.70 -1.19 21.96
C GLY A 188 -2.96 -1.20 20.45
N VAL A 189 -1.91 -1.32 19.63
CA VAL A 189 -2.04 -1.41 18.17
C VAL A 189 -2.51 -2.79 17.74
N SER A 190 -2.21 -3.84 18.51
CA SER A 190 -2.53 -5.21 18.13
C SER A 190 -4.02 -5.42 17.82
N THR A 191 -4.93 -4.79 18.57
CA THR A 191 -6.39 -4.91 18.38
C THR A 191 -6.96 -4.03 17.26
N GLN A 192 -6.21 -3.02 16.81
CA GLN A 192 -6.61 -2.09 15.74
C GLN A 192 -5.73 -2.21 14.48
N TYR A 193 -4.89 -3.23 14.43
CA TYR A 193 -3.81 -3.39 13.46
C TYR A 193 -4.34 -3.39 12.02
N GLU A 194 -5.33 -4.24 11.71
CA GLU A 194 -5.87 -4.29 10.35
C GLU A 194 -6.79 -3.10 10.04
N GLN A 195 -7.50 -2.55 11.03
CA GLN A 195 -8.25 -1.29 10.87
C GLN A 195 -7.32 -0.15 10.41
N ARG A 196 -6.16 0.00 11.07
CA ARG A 196 -5.12 0.99 10.71
C ARG A 196 -4.59 0.76 9.28
N ARG A 197 -4.38 -0.50 8.88
CA ARG A 197 -4.03 -0.85 7.49
C ARG A 197 -5.12 -0.50 6.49
N ASN A 198 -6.37 -0.76 6.81
CA ASN A 198 -7.51 -0.39 5.96
C ASN A 198 -7.66 1.12 5.85
N ASN A 199 -7.48 1.87 6.94
CA ASN A 199 -7.48 3.33 6.93
C ASN A 199 -6.36 3.89 6.03
N GLY A 200 -5.15 3.34 6.10
CA GLY A 200 -4.06 3.73 5.21
C GLY A 200 -4.37 3.45 3.74
N LYS A 201 -5.00 2.30 3.42
CA LYS A 201 -5.44 2.01 2.04
C LYS A 201 -6.50 2.99 1.54
N ARG A 202 -7.46 3.38 2.38
CA ARG A 202 -8.48 4.40 2.04
C ARG A 202 -7.84 5.75 1.70
N LYS A 203 -6.90 6.22 2.53
CA LYS A 203 -6.11 7.43 2.21
C LYS A 203 -5.31 7.29 0.92
N LEU A 204 -4.70 6.12 0.71
CA LEU A 204 -3.96 5.85 -0.53
C LEU A 204 -4.87 5.96 -1.76
N ASP A 205 -6.11 5.47 -1.70
CA ASP A 205 -7.08 5.63 -2.78
C ASP A 205 -7.38 7.11 -3.06
N GLU A 206 -7.61 7.93 -2.03
CA GLU A 206 -7.87 9.37 -2.18
C GLU A 206 -6.72 10.08 -2.92
N TYR A 207 -5.47 9.81 -2.52
CA TYR A 207 -4.31 10.41 -3.19
C TYR A 207 -4.08 9.85 -4.59
N PHE A 208 -4.34 8.55 -4.81
CA PHE A 208 -4.20 7.92 -6.12
C PHE A 208 -5.22 8.45 -7.13
N ASP A 209 -6.48 8.60 -6.71
CA ASP A 209 -7.58 9.08 -7.58
C ASP A 209 -7.37 10.53 -8.02
N ALA A 210 -6.60 11.31 -7.25
CA ALA A 210 -6.28 12.69 -7.59
C ALA A 210 -5.00 12.86 -8.45
N LEU A 211 -4.29 11.76 -8.79
CA LEU A 211 -3.21 11.76 -9.77
C LEU A 211 -3.75 11.84 -11.21
N SER A 212 -2.94 12.35 -12.14
CA SER A 212 -3.28 12.25 -13.57
C SER A 212 -3.24 10.80 -14.07
N PRO A 213 -3.92 10.44 -15.18
CA PRO A 213 -3.92 9.07 -15.71
C PRO A 213 -2.53 8.50 -15.99
N ASN A 214 -1.58 9.34 -16.45
CA ASN A 214 -0.20 8.92 -16.68
C ASN A 214 0.53 8.60 -15.37
N GLU A 215 0.33 9.43 -14.34
CA GLU A 215 0.90 9.19 -13.01
C GLU A 215 0.29 7.94 -12.36
N GLN A 216 -1.03 7.75 -12.50
CA GLN A 216 -1.70 6.53 -12.05
C GLN A 216 -1.11 5.30 -12.74
N ALA A 217 -0.89 5.34 -14.05
CA ALA A 217 -0.28 4.24 -14.79
C ALA A 217 1.15 3.92 -14.29
N THR A 218 1.97 4.93 -14.00
CA THR A 218 3.31 4.75 -13.43
C THR A 218 3.24 4.12 -12.04
N VAL A 219 2.35 4.59 -11.16
CA VAL A 219 2.14 3.99 -9.83
C VAL A 219 1.68 2.55 -9.96
N LEU A 220 0.69 2.24 -10.81
CA LEU A 220 0.19 0.89 -11.01
C LEU A 220 1.28 -0.05 -11.56
N LYS A 221 2.10 0.43 -12.50
CA LYS A 221 3.24 -0.34 -13.03
C LYS A 221 4.21 -0.72 -11.91
N LEU A 222 4.66 0.25 -11.12
CA LEU A 222 5.65 0.02 -10.07
C LEU A 222 5.07 -0.81 -8.90
N THR A 223 3.81 -0.59 -8.54
CA THR A 223 3.15 -1.36 -7.47
C THR A 223 2.84 -2.79 -7.90
N GLN A 224 2.50 -3.04 -9.16
CA GLN A 224 2.34 -4.40 -9.70
C GLN A 224 3.66 -5.16 -9.68
N GLN A 225 4.77 -4.50 -10.03
CA GLN A 225 6.11 -5.06 -9.90
C GLN A 225 6.46 -5.37 -8.44
N GLY A 226 6.17 -4.46 -7.51
CA GLY A 226 6.37 -4.68 -6.08
C GLY A 226 5.55 -5.87 -5.56
N MET A 227 4.29 -5.98 -5.95
CA MET A 227 3.45 -7.13 -5.57
C MET A 227 4.03 -8.45 -6.08
N SER A 228 4.57 -8.45 -7.30
CA SER A 228 5.28 -9.61 -7.87
C SER A 228 6.55 -9.95 -7.09
N ASP A 229 7.36 -8.95 -6.73
CA ASP A 229 8.60 -9.15 -5.96
C ASP A 229 8.35 -9.66 -4.55
N LEU A 230 7.21 -9.28 -3.95
CA LEU A 230 6.80 -9.81 -2.65
C LEU A 230 6.54 -11.31 -2.72
N LYS A 231 6.25 -11.89 -3.90
CA LYS A 231 6.07 -13.33 -4.10
C LYS A 231 5.06 -13.97 -3.13
N ASP A 232 4.11 -13.18 -2.65
CA ASP A 232 3.04 -13.65 -1.78
C ASP A 232 1.85 -14.09 -2.66
N LYS A 233 1.72 -15.40 -2.87
CA LYS A 233 0.66 -15.99 -3.72
C LYS A 233 -0.75 -15.68 -3.22
N LYS A 234 -0.91 -15.33 -1.94
CA LYS A 234 -2.21 -15.04 -1.33
C LYS A 234 -2.57 -13.56 -1.45
N ARG A 235 -1.62 -12.68 -1.78
CA ARG A 235 -1.86 -11.25 -1.90
C ARG A 235 -1.88 -10.82 -3.37
N LYS A 236 -2.87 -10.02 -3.72
CA LYS A 236 -3.05 -9.45 -5.05
C LYS A 236 -3.50 -8.01 -4.91
N LEU A 237 -3.19 -7.17 -5.89
CA LEU A 237 -3.78 -5.84 -6.02
C LEU A 237 -5.24 -5.96 -6.44
N ILE A 238 -6.06 -4.99 -6.06
CA ILE A 238 -7.36 -4.78 -6.73
C ILE A 238 -7.04 -4.27 -8.15
N PRO A 239 -7.72 -4.77 -9.20
CA PRO A 239 -7.55 -4.23 -10.55
C PRO A 239 -7.70 -2.71 -10.57
N GLY A 240 -6.71 -2.03 -11.15
CA GLY A 240 -6.68 -0.56 -11.25
C GLY A 240 -6.37 0.19 -9.95
N ARG A 241 -5.98 -0.50 -8.86
CA ARG A 241 -5.63 0.15 -7.60
C ARG A 241 -4.23 -0.24 -7.10
N PRO A 242 -3.51 0.67 -6.42
CA PRO A 242 -2.16 0.44 -5.94
C PRO A 242 -2.10 -0.35 -4.62
N HIS A 243 -3.17 -1.02 -4.20
CA HIS A 243 -3.16 -1.85 -2.99
C HIS A 243 -4.03 -3.10 -3.12
N SER A 244 -3.82 -4.03 -2.19
CA SER A 244 -4.66 -5.22 -2.03
C SER A 244 -6.03 -4.89 -1.43
N PRO A 245 -7.05 -5.76 -1.58
CA PRO A 245 -8.35 -5.55 -0.96
C PRO A 245 -8.28 -5.22 0.53
N LEU A 246 -9.32 -4.56 1.02
CA LEU A 246 -9.55 -4.41 2.44
C LEU A 246 -9.69 -5.79 3.10
N ARG A 247 -9.44 -5.86 4.39
CA ARG A 247 -9.51 -7.10 5.16
C ARG A 247 -10.43 -6.92 6.35
N GLU A 248 -10.99 -8.02 6.83
CA GLU A 248 -11.75 -8.02 8.08
C GLU A 248 -10.89 -7.45 9.20
N GLU A 249 -11.44 -6.52 9.97
CA GLU A 249 -10.69 -5.85 11.03
C GLU A 249 -10.53 -6.77 12.24
N GLN A 250 -11.52 -7.63 12.52
CA GLN A 250 -11.43 -8.65 13.55
C GLN A 250 -10.51 -9.81 13.12
N SER A 251 -9.91 -10.48 14.11
CA SER A 251 -9.15 -11.71 13.91
C SER A 251 -9.97 -12.96 14.25
N SER A 252 -9.47 -14.11 13.79
CA SER A 252 -9.92 -15.41 14.30
C SER A 252 -9.61 -15.54 15.80
N PRO A 253 -10.40 -16.33 16.55
CA PRO A 253 -10.15 -16.57 17.98
C PRO A 253 -8.70 -17.01 18.26
N GLY A 254 -8.09 -16.42 19.29
CA GLY A 254 -6.72 -16.74 19.72
C GLY A 254 -5.59 -16.03 18.96
N ALA A 255 -5.90 -15.19 17.96
CA ALA A 255 -4.87 -14.42 17.26
C ALA A 255 -4.42 -13.20 18.09
N SER A 256 -3.10 -12.99 18.18
CA SER A 256 -2.50 -11.88 18.91
C SER A 256 -2.59 -10.54 18.18
N ILE A 257 -2.66 -10.58 16.86
CA ILE A 257 -2.80 -9.41 15.99
C ILE A 257 -4.15 -9.46 15.28
N SER A 258 -4.89 -8.36 15.32
CA SER A 258 -6.18 -8.22 14.62
C SER A 258 -6.00 -8.26 13.10
N GLY A 259 -6.98 -8.83 12.41
CA GLY A 259 -7.03 -8.92 10.95
C GLY A 259 -7.38 -10.31 10.42
N GLY A 260 -8.49 -10.38 9.71
CA GLY A 260 -9.06 -11.60 9.15
C GLY A 260 -8.85 -11.71 7.64
N GLY A 261 -9.81 -12.32 6.95
CA GLY A 261 -9.76 -12.58 5.51
C GLY A 261 -9.82 -11.30 4.66
N TYR A 262 -9.67 -11.43 3.34
CA TYR A 262 -9.98 -10.32 2.44
C TYR A 262 -11.49 -10.14 2.38
N LEU A 263 -11.92 -8.87 2.49
CA LEU A 263 -13.29 -8.50 2.18
C LEU A 263 -13.50 -8.60 0.67
N PRO A 264 -14.71 -8.98 0.22
CA PRO A 264 -15.04 -8.93 -1.19
C PRO A 264 -14.82 -7.50 -1.70
N PRO A 265 -14.33 -7.33 -2.95
CA PRO A 265 -14.28 -6.01 -3.55
C PRO A 265 -15.69 -5.43 -3.53
N VAL A 266 -15.85 -4.21 -3.02
CA VAL A 266 -17.13 -3.51 -3.11
C VAL A 266 -17.33 -3.21 -4.60
N SER A 267 -18.27 -3.90 -5.24
CA SER A 267 -18.68 -3.57 -6.59
C SER A 267 -19.18 -2.13 -6.57
N VAL A 268 -18.47 -1.21 -7.24
CA VAL A 268 -19.03 0.10 -7.53
C VAL A 268 -20.30 -0.17 -8.34
N PRO A 269 -21.48 0.37 -7.97
CA PRO A 269 -22.66 0.22 -8.80
C PRO A 269 -22.31 0.77 -10.17
N THR A 270 -22.28 -0.09 -11.18
CA THR A 270 -22.20 0.35 -12.56
C THR A 270 -23.42 1.23 -12.77
N THR A 271 -23.22 2.54 -12.94
CA THR A 271 -24.29 3.43 -13.42
C THR A 271 -24.88 2.75 -14.66
N PRO A 272 -26.20 2.44 -14.67
CA PRO A 272 -26.79 1.82 -15.83
C PRO A 272 -26.56 2.74 -17.02
N SER A 273 -25.79 2.26 -17.98
CA SER A 273 -25.67 2.91 -19.28
C SER A 273 -27.07 2.99 -19.85
N LEU A 274 -27.60 4.20 -20.01
CA LEU A 274 -28.81 4.45 -20.79
C LEU A 274 -28.45 4.12 -22.25
N ALA A 275 -28.55 2.84 -22.60
CA ALA A 275 -28.48 2.38 -23.97
C ALA A 275 -29.71 2.93 -24.68
N PHE A 276 -29.51 3.95 -25.52
CA PHE A 276 -30.50 4.34 -26.50
C PHE A 276 -30.74 3.15 -27.45
N PRO A 277 -31.99 2.74 -27.68
CA PRO A 277 -32.28 1.64 -28.60
C PRO A 277 -31.90 2.05 -30.03
N THR A 278 -31.00 1.30 -30.64
CA THR A 278 -30.72 1.38 -32.08
C THR A 278 -31.93 0.83 -32.85
N LEU A 279 -32.48 1.62 -33.75
CA LEU A 279 -33.56 1.23 -34.67
C LEU A 279 -33.11 0.04 -35.55
N PRO A 280 -33.99 -0.95 -35.81
CA PRO A 280 -33.65 -2.10 -36.65
C PRO A 280 -33.60 -1.70 -38.13
N ALA A 281 -32.51 -2.07 -38.80
CA ALA A 281 -32.40 -2.01 -40.24
C ALA A 281 -33.26 -3.12 -40.88
N THR A 282 -34.15 -2.71 -41.79
CA THR A 282 -34.97 -3.59 -42.64
C THR A 282 -34.09 -4.42 -43.57
N ALA A 283 -34.28 -5.74 -43.59
CA ALA A 283 -33.71 -6.67 -44.57
C ALA A 283 -34.80 -7.21 -45.50
N SER A 284 -34.52 -7.25 -46.80
CA SER A 284 -35.32 -7.92 -47.85
C SER A 284 -34.63 -9.22 -48.32
N PRO A 285 -35.36 -10.18 -48.93
CA PRO A 285 -35.08 -11.61 -48.78
C PRO A 285 -34.58 -12.34 -50.05
N GLY A 286 -34.07 -13.56 -49.83
CA GLY A 286 -33.85 -14.62 -50.84
C GLY A 286 -32.62 -15.46 -50.50
N THR A 287 -32.51 -16.79 -50.67
CA THR A 287 -33.37 -17.88 -51.15
C THR A 287 -32.71 -19.20 -50.65
N GLN A 288 -33.52 -20.22 -50.33
CA GLN A 288 -33.19 -21.63 -49.98
C GLN A 288 -32.34 -22.36 -51.07
N PRO A 289 -31.66 -23.53 -50.86
CA PRO A 289 -32.23 -24.76 -50.23
C PRO A 289 -31.32 -25.72 -49.39
N LEU A 290 -32.00 -26.67 -48.71
CA LEU A 290 -31.59 -27.90 -47.96
C LEU A 290 -31.06 -29.05 -48.88
N PRO A 291 -30.74 -30.32 -48.45
CA PRO A 291 -30.84 -31.03 -47.14
C PRO A 291 -29.58 -31.87 -46.73
N VAL A 292 -29.56 -32.62 -45.60
CA VAL A 292 -29.67 -34.11 -45.52
C VAL A 292 -29.82 -34.58 -44.05
N PHE A 293 -30.74 -35.53 -43.83
CA PHE A 293 -31.07 -36.29 -42.61
C PHE A 293 -30.08 -37.43 -42.30
N HIS A 294 -30.02 -37.93 -41.05
CA HIS A 294 -29.94 -39.37 -40.66
C HIS A 294 -30.39 -39.54 -39.19
N SER A 295 -30.92 -40.72 -38.84
CA SER A 295 -31.91 -41.00 -37.79
C SER A 295 -31.40 -41.93 -36.65
N LEU A 296 -31.77 -41.63 -35.37
CA LEU A 296 -32.24 -42.47 -34.20
C LEU A 296 -31.51 -43.80 -33.79
N PRO A 297 -31.70 -44.44 -32.58
CA PRO A 297 -32.78 -44.31 -31.57
C PRO A 297 -32.31 -44.43 -30.05
N PRO A 298 -33.07 -44.93 -29.02
CA PRO A 298 -33.33 -44.19 -27.75
C PRO A 298 -32.97 -44.96 -26.43
N LEU A 299 -33.20 -44.34 -25.24
CA LEU A 299 -33.77 -44.95 -24.00
C LEU A 299 -33.49 -44.16 -22.69
N SER A 300 -34.59 -43.78 -22.00
CA SER A 300 -34.86 -43.85 -20.54
C SER A 300 -34.01 -43.04 -19.52
N SER A 301 -34.46 -42.62 -18.34
CA SER A 301 -35.74 -42.33 -17.67
C SER A 301 -35.38 -41.75 -16.28
N SER A 302 -36.05 -40.67 -15.82
CA SER A 302 -36.23 -40.21 -14.40
C SER A 302 -34.96 -39.97 -13.53
N SER A 303 -34.83 -39.00 -12.62
CA SER A 303 -35.69 -38.00 -11.99
C SER A 303 -34.77 -37.01 -11.27
N VAL A 304 -35.04 -35.69 -11.34
CA VAL A 304 -34.32 -34.65 -10.57
C VAL A 304 -35.32 -33.96 -9.65
N PRO A 305 -35.07 -33.87 -8.33
CA PRO A 305 -35.94 -33.13 -7.44
C PRO A 305 -35.74 -31.62 -7.59
N THR A 306 -36.86 -30.91 -7.63
CA THR A 306 -37.00 -29.45 -7.63
C THR A 306 -36.68 -28.90 -6.24
N PRO A 307 -35.90 -27.82 -6.07
CA PRO A 307 -35.85 -27.09 -4.81
C PRO A 307 -37.10 -26.21 -4.68
N GLN A 308 -37.81 -26.36 -3.56
CA GLN A 308 -38.91 -25.50 -3.13
C GLN A 308 -38.41 -24.08 -2.84
N VAL A 309 -39.16 -23.09 -3.32
CA VAL A 309 -39.02 -21.67 -2.96
C VAL A 309 -39.74 -21.44 -1.62
N PRO A 310 -39.08 -20.93 -0.56
CA PRO A 310 -39.79 -20.40 0.60
C PRO A 310 -40.21 -18.96 0.31
N THR A 311 -41.50 -18.75 0.12
CA THR A 311 -42.16 -17.43 0.18
C THR A 311 -42.29 -17.00 1.63
N HIS A 312 -41.45 -16.09 2.09
CA HIS A 312 -41.74 -15.28 3.29
C HIS A 312 -42.05 -13.85 2.87
N ALA A 313 -43.30 -13.48 3.17
CA ALA A 313 -43.89 -12.18 2.89
C ALA A 313 -43.17 -11.05 3.64
N PHE A 314 -42.80 -10.01 2.91
CA PHE A 314 -42.41 -8.72 3.48
C PHE A 314 -43.66 -7.98 3.98
N GLN A 315 -43.68 -7.61 5.27
CA GLN A 315 -44.58 -6.60 5.82
C GLN A 315 -43.83 -5.25 5.84
N PRO A 316 -44.45 -4.12 5.46
CA PRO A 316 -43.81 -2.81 5.49
C PRO A 316 -43.75 -2.26 6.92
N ILE A 317 -42.56 -1.84 7.35
CA ILE A 317 -42.35 -1.16 8.63
C ILE A 317 -42.59 0.35 8.45
N VAL A 318 -43.46 0.90 9.30
CA VAL A 318 -43.79 2.32 9.44
C VAL A 318 -42.58 3.11 9.99
N PRO A 319 -42.29 4.34 9.53
CA PRO A 319 -41.17 5.12 10.04
C PRO A 319 -41.48 5.64 11.46
N VAL A 320 -40.64 5.29 12.42
CA VAL A 320 -40.61 5.92 13.75
C VAL A 320 -39.62 7.09 13.68
N THR A 321 -40.11 8.31 13.93
CA THR A 321 -39.31 9.53 14.07
C THR A 321 -38.41 9.45 15.32
N PRO A 322 -37.09 9.68 15.20
CA PRO A 322 -36.25 9.96 16.36
C PRO A 322 -36.23 11.46 16.66
N SER A 323 -36.54 11.79 17.91
CA SER A 323 -36.38 13.10 18.53
C SER A 323 -34.92 13.56 18.48
N ASN A 324 -34.71 14.80 18.06
CA ASN A 324 -33.45 15.52 18.05
C ASN A 324 -32.87 15.65 19.48
N PRO A 325 -31.53 15.61 19.63
CA PRO A 325 -30.90 16.83 20.11
C PRO A 325 -29.77 17.29 19.19
N THR A 326 -29.84 18.58 18.88
CA THR A 326 -28.95 19.37 18.03
C THR A 326 -27.47 19.16 18.37
N VAL A 327 -26.72 18.54 17.45
CA VAL A 327 -25.25 18.65 17.37
C VAL A 327 -24.95 19.52 16.15
N PRO A 328 -24.15 20.60 16.27
CA PRO A 328 -23.87 21.48 15.14
C PRO A 328 -23.06 20.76 14.05
N SER A 329 -23.68 20.63 12.87
CA SER A 329 -23.02 20.21 11.64
C SER A 329 -22.08 21.32 11.15
N THR A 330 -20.80 21.26 11.51
CA THR A 330 -19.76 21.91 10.69
C THR A 330 -19.43 21.00 9.52
N THR A 331 -20.11 21.22 8.40
CA THR A 331 -19.71 20.72 7.09
C THR A 331 -18.45 21.49 6.65
N THR A 332 -17.29 21.10 7.15
CA THR A 332 -16.03 21.46 6.49
C THR A 332 -15.91 20.60 5.25
N THR A 333 -16.24 21.18 4.10
CA THR A 333 -15.77 20.70 2.80
C THR A 333 -14.25 20.78 2.80
N THR A 334 -13.58 19.73 3.27
CA THR A 334 -12.14 19.59 3.08
C THR A 334 -11.94 19.15 1.63
N THR A 335 -11.72 20.11 0.74
CA THR A 335 -11.16 19.82 -0.58
C THR A 335 -9.79 19.19 -0.36
N THR A 336 -9.68 17.87 -0.56
CA THR A 336 -8.38 17.19 -0.56
C THR A 336 -7.51 17.88 -1.62
N PRO A 337 -6.36 18.47 -1.25
CA PRO A 337 -5.52 19.16 -2.22
C PRO A 337 -5.03 18.16 -3.27
N GLN A 338 -4.96 18.60 -4.52
CA GLN A 338 -4.40 17.79 -5.59
C GLN A 338 -2.97 17.34 -5.20
N PRO A 339 -2.65 16.03 -5.22
CA PRO A 339 -1.35 15.50 -4.78
C PRO A 339 -0.16 16.08 -5.54
N SER A 340 -0.37 16.54 -6.77
CA SER A 340 0.62 17.25 -7.59
C SER A 340 1.06 18.60 -7.01
N ASN A 341 0.28 19.18 -6.08
CA ASN A 341 0.58 20.42 -5.36
C ASN A 341 1.08 20.18 -3.92
N LEU A 342 1.15 18.92 -3.48
CA LEU A 342 1.64 18.53 -2.15
C LEU A 342 3.07 18.00 -2.26
N ALA A 343 3.89 18.27 -1.25
CA ALA A 343 5.23 17.69 -1.21
C ALA A 343 5.11 16.15 -1.13
N PRO A 344 5.97 15.39 -1.81
CA PRO A 344 5.92 13.92 -1.82
C PRO A 344 6.04 13.34 -0.40
N ARG A 345 6.80 14.03 0.46
CA ARG A 345 6.91 13.76 1.89
C ARG A 345 5.54 13.77 2.58
N ASP A 346 4.73 14.78 2.32
CA ASP A 346 3.46 15.00 3.04
C ASP A 346 2.40 13.98 2.63
N VAL A 347 2.34 13.66 1.33
CA VAL A 347 1.49 12.58 0.81
C VAL A 347 1.86 11.24 1.47
N ALA A 348 3.14 10.87 1.43
CA ALA A 348 3.62 9.63 2.03
C ALA A 348 3.39 9.58 3.56
N MET A 349 3.62 10.70 4.24
CA MET A 349 3.36 10.86 5.67
C MET A 349 1.88 10.63 5.98
N ASP A 350 0.98 11.25 5.23
CA ASP A 350 -0.44 11.21 5.57
C ASP A 350 -1.02 9.80 5.39
N ILE A 351 -0.67 9.13 4.28
CA ILE A 351 -1.04 7.74 4.01
C ILE A 351 -0.55 6.80 5.13
N THR A 352 0.66 7.05 5.65
CA THR A 352 1.32 6.17 6.63
C THR A 352 1.14 6.62 8.09
N SER A 353 0.40 7.70 8.33
CA SER A 353 0.18 8.32 9.64
C SER A 353 -0.33 7.35 10.72
N TYR A 354 -1.13 6.36 10.32
CA TYR A 354 -1.66 5.30 11.20
C TYR A 354 -0.61 4.28 11.67
N PHE A 355 0.66 4.43 11.36
CA PHE A 355 1.72 3.53 11.84
C PHE A 355 2.80 4.25 12.62
N ARG A 356 2.46 5.42 13.20
CA ARG A 356 3.41 6.28 13.88
C ARG A 356 2.96 6.53 15.32
N SER A 357 3.86 6.33 16.29
CA SER A 357 3.63 6.78 17.66
C SER A 357 3.94 8.25 17.80
N LYS A 358 3.21 8.95 18.66
CA LYS A 358 3.64 10.28 19.14
C LYS A 358 4.84 10.13 20.07
N ARG A 359 5.81 11.02 19.95
CA ARG A 359 7.06 10.99 20.73
C ARG A 359 7.00 11.96 21.93
N GLN A 360 7.75 11.66 22.99
CA GLN A 360 7.90 12.51 24.18
C GLN A 360 9.10 13.47 24.07
#